data_AF-A0A935HR70-F1
#
_entry.id   AF-A0A935HR70-F1
#
_cell.length_a   1.000
_cell.length_b   1.000
_cell.length_c   1.000
_cell.angle_alpha   90.00
_cell.angle_beta   90.00
_cell.angle_gamma   90.00
#
_symmetry.space_group_name_H-M   'P 1'
#
loop_
_entity.id
_entity.type
_entity.pdbx_description
1 polymer ?
#
loop_
_entity_poly.entity_id
_entity_poly.type
_entity_poly.pdbx_seq_one_letter_code
_entity_poly.pdbx_strand_id
1 'polypeptide(L)'
;MQNLPMNKPRERSIQRKALIDELHFTHKQLLRMLPTLARRVEADRTAPVLSLQCEQDRRNQARLVQLALDHGQPPGPRLCAEASARVHQLYHVDRSIEDRDARSAVVVNTLLDLRAYLLSIWGKLIEVEPLGVAVELHNELIALQSAAAEQHRELVLLIGSWQNVEAPSAVPLSA
;
A
#
# COMPACT_ATOMS: atom_id res chain seq x y z
N MET A 1 25.99 -33.33 -22.75
CA MET A 1 25.40 -33.03 -21.43
C MET A 1 24.06 -32.35 -21.67
N GLN A 2 22.96 -33.03 -21.36
CA GLN A 2 21.60 -32.51 -21.56
C GLN A 2 21.28 -31.55 -20.40
N ASN A 3 21.04 -30.27 -20.71
CA ASN A 3 20.47 -29.31 -19.78
C ASN A 3 18.99 -29.67 -19.55
N LEU A 4 18.70 -30.35 -18.44
CA LEU A 4 17.33 -30.60 -18.00
C LEU A 4 16.65 -29.25 -17.62
N PRO A 5 15.39 -29.00 -18.03
CA PRO A 5 14.64 -27.81 -17.68
C PRO A 5 14.12 -27.91 -16.23
N MET A 6 14.97 -27.61 -15.26
CA MET A 6 14.81 -28.05 -13.87
C MET A 6 14.50 -26.96 -12.83
N ASN A 7 13.96 -25.77 -13.19
CA ASN A 7 13.88 -24.69 -12.17
C ASN A 7 12.66 -23.74 -12.12
N LYS A 8 11.73 -23.76 -13.07
CA LYS A 8 10.60 -22.80 -13.08
C LYS A 8 9.71 -22.83 -11.82
N PRO A 9 9.36 -23.98 -11.22
CA PRO A 9 8.50 -24.01 -10.03
C PRO A 9 9.19 -23.49 -8.76
N ARG A 10 10.48 -23.80 -8.58
CA ARG A 10 11.27 -23.36 -7.43
C ARG A 10 11.48 -21.85 -7.45
N GLU A 11 11.83 -21.31 -8.61
CA GLU A 11 12.00 -19.86 -8.82
C GLU A 11 10.71 -19.08 -8.51
N ARG A 12 9.56 -19.57 -9.00
CA ARG A 12 8.25 -18.98 -8.68
C ARG A 12 7.95 -19.02 -7.19
N SER A 13 8.22 -20.14 -6.52
CA SER A 13 8.00 -20.26 -5.08
C SER A 13 8.85 -19.27 -4.28
N ILE A 14 10.13 -19.11 -4.65
CA ILE A 14 11.04 -18.12 -4.06
C ILE A 14 10.53 -16.70 -4.31
N GLN A 15 10.12 -16.39 -5.53
CA GLN A 15 9.60 -15.07 -5.89
C GLN A 15 8.30 -14.75 -5.16
N ARG A 16 7.36 -15.69 -5.08
CA ARG A 16 6.12 -15.58 -4.31
C ARG A 16 6.42 -15.24 -2.85
N LYS A 17 7.31 -16.01 -2.22
CA LYS A 17 7.73 -15.80 -0.84
C LYS A 17 8.34 -14.41 -0.63
N ALA A 18 9.22 -14.00 -1.55
CA ALA A 18 9.85 -12.70 -1.53
C ALA A 18 8.82 -11.55 -1.58
N LEU A 19 7.80 -11.64 -2.44
CA LEU A 19 6.73 -10.66 -2.57
C LEU A 19 5.81 -10.63 -1.34
N ILE A 20 5.44 -11.81 -0.80
CA ILE A 20 4.67 -11.92 0.45
C ILE A 20 5.41 -11.23 1.60
N ASP A 21 6.72 -11.47 1.73
CA ASP A 21 7.54 -10.87 2.79
C ASP A 21 7.62 -9.35 2.65
N GLU A 22 7.66 -8.85 1.42
CA GLU A 22 7.71 -7.42 1.12
C GLU A 22 6.40 -6.70 1.43
N LEU A 23 5.26 -7.29 1.05
CA LEU A 23 3.93 -6.81 1.44
C LEU A 23 3.77 -6.84 2.97
N HIS A 24 4.13 -7.96 3.60
CA HIS A 24 4.02 -8.13 5.04
C HIS A 24 4.87 -7.11 5.81
N PHE A 25 6.14 -6.93 5.39
CA PHE A 25 7.03 -5.92 5.96
C PHE A 25 6.40 -4.53 5.86
N THR A 26 5.94 -4.14 4.67
CA THR A 26 5.43 -2.80 4.41
C THR A 26 4.18 -2.50 5.22
N HIS A 27 3.21 -3.44 5.25
CA HIS A 27 2.01 -3.30 6.08
C HIS A 27 2.35 -3.17 7.58
N LYS A 28 3.33 -3.92 8.09
CA LYS A 28 3.76 -3.76 9.50
C LYS A 28 4.29 -2.37 9.80
N GLN A 29 5.04 -1.77 8.88
CA GLN A 29 5.55 -0.41 9.08
C GLN A 29 4.42 0.61 9.00
N LEU A 30 3.53 0.49 8.01
CA LEU A 30 2.36 1.36 7.87
C LEU A 30 1.48 1.33 9.13
N LEU A 31 1.18 0.14 9.66
CA LEU A 31 0.37 0.00 10.88
C LEU A 31 0.99 0.62 12.13
N ARG A 32 2.32 0.75 12.17
CA ARG A 32 3.03 1.46 13.25
C ARG A 32 2.96 2.97 13.06
N MET A 33 2.98 3.44 11.81
CA MET A 33 3.10 4.85 11.48
C MET A 33 1.74 5.56 11.39
N LEU A 34 0.77 4.97 10.68
CA LEU A 34 -0.52 5.59 10.38
C LEU A 34 -1.25 6.14 11.61
N PRO A 35 -1.31 5.46 12.78
CA PRO A 35 -1.93 6.03 13.98
C PRO A 35 -1.24 7.30 14.49
N THR A 36 0.08 7.40 14.31
CA THR A 36 0.84 8.59 14.71
C THR A 36 0.65 9.72 13.69
N LEU A 37 0.65 9.41 12.40
CA LEU A 37 0.37 10.37 11.34
C LEU A 37 -1.04 10.96 11.52
N ALA A 38 -2.05 10.12 11.70
CA ALA A 38 -3.45 10.52 11.92
C ALA A 38 -3.59 11.50 13.11
N ARG A 39 -2.95 11.22 14.24
CA ARG A 39 -2.95 12.12 15.41
C ARG A 39 -2.29 13.47 15.12
N ARG A 40 -1.20 13.51 14.37
CA ARG A 40 -0.50 14.77 14.04
C ARG A 40 -1.33 15.66 13.10
N VAL A 41 -2.23 15.08 12.33
CA VAL A 41 -3.14 15.78 11.41
C VAL A 41 -4.60 15.78 11.89
N GLU A 42 -4.86 15.53 13.19
CA GLU A 42 -6.21 15.21 13.72
C GLU A 42 -7.33 16.22 13.44
N ALA A 43 -7.03 17.51 13.33
CA ALA A 43 -8.00 18.57 13.04
C ALA A 43 -8.22 18.81 11.54
N ASP A 44 -7.56 18.01 10.69
CA ASP A 44 -7.67 18.07 9.24
C ASP A 44 -8.45 16.84 8.72
N ARG A 45 -9.14 17.02 7.59
CA ARG A 45 -9.86 15.98 6.83
C ARG A 45 -8.98 14.78 6.44
N THR A 46 -7.65 14.91 6.56
CA THR A 46 -6.69 13.83 6.39
C THR A 46 -6.79 12.75 7.48
N ALA A 47 -7.04 13.11 8.73
CA ALA A 47 -7.04 12.17 9.86
C ALA A 47 -8.04 11.00 9.74
N PRO A 48 -9.33 11.22 9.37
CA PRO A 48 -10.26 10.11 9.17
C PRO A 48 -9.83 9.17 8.05
N VAL A 49 -9.27 9.71 6.95
CA VAL A 49 -8.75 8.88 5.84
C VAL A 49 -7.59 8.02 6.31
N LEU A 50 -6.61 8.58 7.03
CA LEU A 50 -5.48 7.80 7.56
C LEU A 50 -5.91 6.74 8.58
N SER A 51 -6.96 7.02 9.36
CA SER A 51 -7.52 6.06 10.31
C SER A 51 -8.19 4.88 9.58
N LEU A 52 -8.99 5.17 8.55
CA LEU A 52 -9.60 4.15 7.69
C LEU A 52 -8.54 3.29 6.99
N GLN A 53 -7.49 3.93 6.46
CA GLN A 53 -6.35 3.26 5.83
C GLN A 53 -5.66 2.29 6.79
N CYS A 54 -5.50 2.67 8.06
CA CYS A 54 -4.91 1.83 9.10
C CYS A 54 -5.77 0.59 9.39
N GLU A 55 -7.09 0.74 9.43
CA GLU A 55 -8.00 -0.39 9.61
C GLU A 55 -7.97 -1.35 8.42
N GLN A 56 -8.02 -0.81 7.21
CA GLN A 56 -7.93 -1.59 5.97
C GLN A 56 -6.59 -2.32 5.89
N ASP A 57 -5.47 -1.67 6.21
CA ASP A 57 -4.15 -2.30 6.27
C ASP A 57 -4.10 -3.45 7.29
N ARG A 58 -4.76 -3.30 8.43
CA ARG A 58 -4.79 -4.36 9.46
C ARG A 58 -5.52 -5.60 8.92
N ARG A 59 -6.65 -5.39 8.25
CA ARG A 59 -7.44 -6.47 7.64
C ARG A 59 -6.68 -7.12 6.48
N ASN A 60 -6.11 -6.33 5.58
CA ASN A 60 -5.35 -6.81 4.43
C ASN A 60 -4.10 -7.59 4.87
N GLN A 61 -3.38 -7.09 5.88
CA GLN A 61 -2.23 -7.79 6.45
C GLN A 61 -2.63 -9.12 7.08
N ALA A 62 -3.71 -9.15 7.89
CA ALA A 62 -4.17 -10.37 8.52
C ALA A 62 -4.57 -11.43 7.48
N ARG A 63 -5.31 -11.03 6.44
CA ARG A 63 -5.69 -11.90 5.31
C ARG A 63 -4.48 -12.39 4.54
N LEU A 64 -3.52 -11.52 4.21
CA LEU A 64 -2.27 -11.92 3.56
C LEU A 64 -1.51 -12.96 4.38
N VAL A 65 -1.39 -12.75 5.70
CA VAL A 65 -0.69 -13.70 6.58
C VAL A 65 -1.41 -15.04 6.61
N GLN A 66 -2.75 -15.04 6.75
CA GLN A 66 -3.53 -16.27 6.75
C GLN A 66 -3.39 -17.02 5.42
N LEU A 67 -3.55 -16.32 4.29
CA LEU A 67 -3.36 -16.89 2.96
C LEU A 67 -1.96 -17.49 2.80
N ALA A 68 -0.93 -16.77 3.22
CA ALA A 68 0.45 -17.24 3.18
C ALA A 68 0.67 -18.49 4.04
N LEU A 69 0.03 -18.59 5.21
CA LEU A 69 0.06 -19.78 6.07
C LEU A 69 -0.64 -20.98 5.41
N ASP A 70 -1.83 -20.77 4.87
CA ASP A 70 -2.65 -21.81 4.23
C ASP A 70 -1.92 -22.44 3.02
N HIS A 71 -1.05 -21.67 2.37
CA HIS A 71 -0.23 -22.12 1.25
C HIS A 71 1.22 -22.48 1.62
N GLY A 72 1.52 -22.66 2.93
CA GLY A 72 2.82 -23.14 3.39
C GLY A 72 3.98 -22.16 3.19
N GLN A 73 3.69 -20.87 3.07
CA GLN A 73 4.67 -19.80 2.86
C GLN A 73 4.56 -18.68 3.92
N PRO A 74 4.70 -18.99 5.22
CA PRO A 74 4.54 -18.00 6.29
C PRO A 74 5.44 -16.78 6.07
N PRO A 75 4.94 -15.55 6.26
CA PRO A 75 5.76 -14.35 6.14
C PRO A 75 6.98 -14.40 7.07
N GLY A 76 8.14 -14.05 6.54
CA GLY A 76 9.43 -14.06 7.24
C GLY A 76 9.98 -12.65 7.46
N PRO A 77 10.98 -12.51 8.34
CA PRO A 77 11.71 -11.25 8.48
C PRO A 77 12.51 -11.01 7.19
N ARG A 78 12.14 -9.96 6.44
CA ARG A 78 12.89 -9.52 5.27
C ARG A 78 13.10 -8.01 5.31
N LEU A 79 14.34 -7.60 5.08
CA LEU A 79 14.66 -6.21 4.78
C LEU A 79 14.47 -6.02 3.28
N CYS A 80 13.43 -5.30 2.90
CA CYS A 80 13.18 -4.92 1.52
C CYS A 80 13.69 -3.49 1.33
N ALA A 81 14.79 -3.31 0.60
CA ALA A 81 15.47 -2.02 0.48
C ALA A 81 14.55 -0.93 -0.08
N GLU A 82 13.77 -1.24 -1.12
CA GLU A 82 12.84 -0.29 -1.73
C GLU A 82 11.68 0.06 -0.78
N ALA A 83 11.01 -0.94 -0.20
CA ALA A 83 9.97 -0.70 0.82
C ALA A 83 10.50 0.12 2.00
N SER A 84 11.71 -0.18 2.47
CA SER A 84 12.35 0.54 3.58
C SER A 84 12.62 2.00 3.21
N ALA A 85 13.13 2.25 2.00
CA ALA A 85 13.38 3.61 1.52
C ALA A 85 12.08 4.44 1.45
N ARG A 86 11.00 3.87 0.93
CA ARG A 86 9.70 4.55 0.83
C ARG A 86 9.06 4.81 2.20
N VAL A 87 9.13 3.83 3.10
CA VAL A 87 8.67 3.98 4.49
C VAL A 87 9.50 5.04 5.23
N HIS A 88 10.82 5.06 5.03
CA HIS A 88 11.70 6.08 5.61
C HIS A 88 11.41 7.47 5.04
N GLN A 89 11.10 7.59 3.75
CA GLN A 89 10.68 8.85 3.16
C GLN A 89 9.41 9.37 3.84
N LEU A 90 8.40 8.51 4.05
CA LEU A 90 7.18 8.87 4.78
C LEU A 90 7.47 9.34 6.21
N TYR A 91 8.40 8.67 6.90
CA TYR A 91 8.82 9.06 8.25
C TYR A 91 9.54 10.41 8.25
N HIS A 92 10.40 10.65 7.27
CA HIS A 92 11.14 11.90 7.15
C HIS A 92 10.18 13.08 6.92
N VAL A 93 9.26 12.98 5.95
CA VAL A 93 8.34 14.07 5.63
C VAL A 93 7.38 14.40 6.78
N ASP A 94 6.93 13.41 7.55
CA ASP A 94 6.12 13.64 8.76
C ASP A 94 6.85 14.50 9.80
N ARG A 95 8.17 14.32 9.92
CA ARG A 95 8.97 14.97 10.97
C ARG A 95 9.66 16.26 10.52
N SER A 96 9.86 16.46 9.23
CA SER A 96 10.62 17.61 8.71
C SER A 96 9.77 18.86 8.46
N ILE A 97 8.44 18.75 8.47
CA ILE A 97 7.54 19.87 8.16
C ILE A 97 6.87 20.33 9.44
N GLU A 98 7.05 21.61 9.79
CA GLU A 98 6.43 22.23 10.97
C GLU A 98 4.99 22.69 10.69
N ASP A 99 4.78 23.29 9.52
CA ASP A 99 3.47 23.73 9.06
C ASP A 99 2.52 22.55 8.90
N ARG A 100 1.33 22.66 9.48
CA ARG A 100 0.41 21.53 9.58
C ARG A 100 -0.20 21.18 8.22
N ASP A 101 -0.63 22.18 7.46
CA ASP A 101 -1.37 21.97 6.22
C ASP A 101 -0.42 21.49 5.11
N ALA A 102 0.78 22.06 5.05
CA ALA A 102 1.86 21.55 4.22
C ALA A 102 2.26 20.11 4.61
N ARG A 103 2.28 19.78 5.92
CA ARG A 103 2.57 18.42 6.37
C ARG A 103 1.52 17.43 5.86
N SER A 104 0.24 17.75 6.03
CA SER A 104 -0.86 16.90 5.53
C SER A 104 -0.70 16.63 4.03
N ALA A 105 -0.45 17.67 3.24
CA ALA A 105 -0.28 17.54 1.81
C ALA A 105 0.89 16.63 1.41
N VAL A 106 2.05 16.81 2.02
CA VAL A 106 3.25 16.02 1.70
C VAL A 106 3.13 14.58 2.21
N VAL A 107 2.54 14.37 3.39
CA VAL A 107 2.29 13.02 3.95
C VAL A 107 1.36 12.23 3.03
N VAL A 108 0.24 12.82 2.58
CA VAL A 108 -0.71 12.14 1.69
C VAL A 108 -0.09 11.83 0.34
N ASN A 109 0.66 12.76 -0.27
CA ASN A 109 1.36 12.49 -1.53
C ASN A 109 2.40 11.38 -1.39
N THR A 110 3.19 11.39 -0.31
CA THR A 110 4.19 10.34 -0.06
C THR A 110 3.52 8.99 0.21
N LEU A 111 2.37 8.98 0.90
CA LEU A 111 1.58 7.77 1.11
C LEU A 111 0.98 7.26 -0.21
N LEU A 112 0.53 8.14 -1.09
CA LEU A 112 0.02 7.78 -2.42
C LEU A 112 1.08 7.02 -3.23
N ASP A 113 2.32 7.52 -3.27
CA ASP A 113 3.44 6.85 -3.94
C ASP A 113 3.73 5.47 -3.34
N LEU A 114 3.68 5.35 -2.01
CA LEU A 114 3.85 4.08 -1.31
C LEU A 114 2.71 3.10 -1.62
N ARG A 115 1.46 3.58 -1.76
CA ARG A 115 0.31 2.77 -2.19
C ARG A 115 0.46 2.28 -3.62
N ALA A 116 0.90 3.13 -4.54
CA ALA A 116 1.16 2.74 -5.92
C ALA A 116 2.24 1.65 -6.01
N TYR A 117 3.29 1.76 -5.19
CA TYR A 117 4.30 0.72 -5.05
C TYR A 117 3.69 -0.59 -4.53
N LEU A 118 2.89 -0.58 -3.46
CA LEU A 118 2.21 -1.77 -2.95
C LEU A 118 1.32 -2.44 -4.00
N LEU A 119 0.58 -1.66 -4.79
CA LEU A 119 -0.22 -2.16 -5.91
C LEU A 119 0.63 -2.89 -6.95
N SER A 120 1.84 -2.39 -7.24
CA SER A 120 2.77 -3.07 -8.14
C SER A 120 3.26 -4.41 -7.57
N ILE A 121 3.46 -4.51 -6.25
CA ILE A 121 3.86 -5.76 -5.61
C ILE A 121 2.72 -6.77 -5.62
N TRP A 122 1.48 -6.33 -5.37
CA TRP A 122 0.29 -7.18 -5.53
C TRP A 122 0.13 -7.70 -6.96
N GLY A 123 0.31 -6.84 -7.98
CA GLY A 123 0.27 -7.25 -9.38
C GLY A 123 1.32 -8.33 -9.69
N LYS A 124 2.56 -8.12 -9.27
CA LYS A 124 3.63 -9.12 -9.41
C LYS A 124 3.30 -10.44 -8.69
N LEU A 125 2.66 -10.38 -7.52
CA LEU A 125 2.28 -11.59 -6.78
C LEU A 125 1.22 -12.38 -7.54
N ILE A 126 0.23 -11.71 -8.12
CA ILE A 126 -0.80 -12.32 -8.97
C ILE A 126 -0.19 -12.95 -10.23
N GLU A 127 0.77 -12.28 -10.87
CA GLU A 127 1.45 -12.79 -12.08
C GLU A 127 2.28 -14.06 -11.80
N VAL A 128 2.88 -14.15 -10.61
CA VAL A 128 3.66 -15.33 -10.19
C VAL A 128 2.76 -16.52 -9.86
N GLU A 129 1.46 -16.29 -9.61
CA GLU A 129 0.43 -17.32 -9.48
C GLU A 129 -0.17 -17.68 -10.86
N PRO A 130 0.31 -18.73 -11.54
CA PRO A 130 -0.28 -19.13 -12.81
C PRO A 130 -1.76 -19.49 -12.64
N LEU A 131 -2.59 -18.89 -13.49
CA LEU A 131 -4.00 -19.23 -13.66
C LEU A 131 -4.17 -20.76 -13.77
N GLY A 132 -5.08 -21.33 -12.99
CA GLY A 132 -5.48 -22.74 -13.07
C GLY A 132 -4.86 -23.70 -12.06
N VAL A 133 -3.92 -23.26 -11.19
CA VAL A 133 -3.36 -24.12 -10.12
C VAL A 133 -4.12 -23.97 -8.80
N ALA A 134 -4.61 -22.78 -8.49
CA ALA A 134 -5.42 -22.50 -7.29
C ALA A 134 -6.32 -21.28 -7.54
N VAL A 135 -7.51 -21.51 -8.11
CA VAL A 135 -8.48 -20.45 -8.43
C VAL A 135 -8.86 -19.64 -7.19
N GLU A 136 -9.01 -20.31 -6.05
CA GLU A 136 -9.35 -19.68 -4.78
C GLU A 136 -8.26 -18.71 -4.31
N LEU A 137 -6.99 -19.13 -4.36
CA LEU A 137 -5.83 -18.27 -4.07
C LEU A 137 -5.80 -17.06 -5.00
N HIS A 138 -5.97 -17.27 -6.30
CA HIS A 138 -5.93 -16.19 -7.28
C HIS A 138 -7.04 -15.16 -7.03
N ASN A 139 -8.27 -15.62 -6.75
CA ASN A 139 -9.39 -14.74 -6.43
C ASN A 139 -9.14 -13.94 -5.15
N GLU A 140 -8.56 -14.57 -4.12
CA GLU A 140 -8.22 -13.89 -2.86
C GLU A 140 -7.13 -12.82 -3.08
N LEU A 141 -6.12 -13.10 -3.90
CA LEU A 141 -5.09 -12.11 -4.24
C LEU A 141 -5.67 -10.91 -5.02
N ILE A 142 -6.59 -11.16 -5.97
CA ILE A 142 -7.31 -10.09 -6.67
C ILE A 142 -8.14 -9.27 -5.68
N ALA A 143 -8.84 -9.91 -4.74
CA ALA A 143 -9.63 -9.21 -3.74
C ALA A 143 -8.75 -8.31 -2.85
N LEU A 144 -7.58 -8.80 -2.44
CA LEU A 144 -6.62 -8.02 -1.66
C LEU A 144 -6.01 -6.85 -2.46
N GLN A 145 -5.66 -7.08 -3.72
CA GLN A 145 -5.21 -6.01 -4.61
C GLN A 145 -6.31 -4.95 -4.82
N SER A 146 -7.56 -5.37 -5.00
CA SER A 146 -8.71 -4.46 -5.16
C SER A 146 -8.93 -3.61 -3.92
N ALA A 147 -8.80 -4.20 -2.72
CA ALA A 147 -8.84 -3.44 -1.47
C ALA A 147 -7.69 -2.42 -1.37
N ALA A 148 -6.48 -2.79 -1.80
CA ALA A 148 -5.35 -1.86 -1.88
C ALA A 148 -5.57 -0.75 -2.93
N ALA A 149 -6.30 -1.03 -4.01
CA ALA A 149 -6.62 -0.05 -5.04
C ALA A 149 -7.64 0.97 -4.55
N GLU A 150 -8.62 0.54 -3.75
CA GLU A 150 -9.54 1.45 -3.09
C GLU A 150 -8.81 2.37 -2.11
N GLN A 151 -7.88 1.81 -1.31
CA GLN A 151 -7.01 2.62 -0.45
C GLN A 151 -6.24 3.70 -1.24
N HIS A 152 -5.68 3.35 -2.40
CA HIS A 152 -5.02 4.33 -3.26
C HIS A 152 -6.01 5.39 -3.78
N ARG A 153 -7.19 4.97 -4.24
CA ARG A 153 -8.25 5.86 -4.74
C ARG A 153 -8.71 6.87 -3.70
N GLU A 154 -8.90 6.45 -2.45
CA GLU A 154 -9.28 7.33 -1.34
C GLU A 154 -8.29 8.51 -1.17
N LEU A 155 -6.99 8.25 -1.30
CA LEU A 155 -5.95 9.29 -1.22
C LEU A 155 -6.00 10.24 -2.42
N VAL A 156 -6.24 9.72 -3.64
CA VAL A 156 -6.44 10.55 -4.84
C VAL A 156 -7.66 11.47 -4.66
N LEU A 157 -8.76 10.94 -4.16
CA LEU A 157 -9.98 11.73 -3.90
C LEU A 157 -9.73 12.81 -2.84
N LEU A 158 -8.97 12.48 -1.79
CA LEU A 158 -8.57 13.45 -0.78
C LEU A 158 -7.77 14.61 -1.41
N ILE A 159 -6.76 14.33 -2.24
CA ILE A 159 -5.98 15.34 -2.95
C ILE A 159 -6.87 16.19 -3.85
N GLY A 160 -7.76 15.58 -4.63
CA GLY A 160 -8.70 16.30 -5.50
C GLY A 160 -9.64 17.22 -4.72
N SER A 161 -10.05 16.82 -3.51
CA SER A 161 -10.86 17.66 -2.62
C SER A 161 -10.14 18.91 -2.14
N TRP A 162 -8.80 18.94 -2.18
CA TRP A 162 -8.01 20.11 -1.79
C TRP A 162 -8.00 21.15 -2.90
N GLN A 163 -7.81 20.68 -4.13
CA GLN A 163 -7.81 21.52 -5.33
C GLN A 163 -9.17 22.19 -5.60
N ASN A 164 -10.26 21.51 -5.26
CA ASN A 164 -11.62 22.04 -5.45
C ASN A 164 -12.03 23.10 -4.41
N VAL A 165 -11.34 23.22 -3.28
CA VAL A 165 -11.63 24.26 -2.26
C VAL A 165 -10.94 25.58 -2.59
N GLU A 166 -9.88 25.55 -3.41
CA GLU A 166 -9.12 26.74 -3.82
C GLU A 166 -9.64 27.43 -5.10
N ALA A 167 -10.67 26.89 -5.75
CA ALA A 167 -11.28 27.55 -6.90
C ALA A 167 -12.13 28.75 -6.43
N PRO A 168 -11.76 30.01 -6.71
CA PRO A 168 -12.61 31.14 -6.39
C PRO A 168 -13.90 30.99 -7.19
N SER A 169 -15.04 31.11 -6.50
CA SER A 169 -16.35 31.26 -7.13
C SER A 169 -16.25 32.40 -8.14
N ALA A 170 -16.18 32.05 -9.43
CA ALA A 170 -16.25 33.02 -10.50
C ALA A 170 -17.64 33.66 -10.42
N VAL A 171 -17.69 34.85 -9.81
CA VAL A 171 -18.88 35.69 -9.80
C VAL A 171 -19.24 35.93 -11.27
N PRO A 172 -20.43 35.54 -11.74
CA PRO A 172 -20.83 35.87 -13.10
C PRO A 172 -20.96 37.39 -13.18
N LEU A 173 -20.09 38.02 -13.97
CA LEU A 173 -20.29 39.39 -14.42
C LEU A 173 -21.51 39.36 -15.34
N SER A 174 -22.68 39.67 -14.77
CA SER A 174 -23.88 40.01 -15.53
C SER A 174 -23.59 41.27 -16.35
N ALA A 175 -23.74 41.15 -17.67
CA ALA A 175 -23.79 42.27 -18.61
C ALA A 175 -25.25 42.65 -18.88
#